data_AF-A0A1X7TTT0-F1
#
_entry.id   AF-A0A1X7TTT0-F1
#
_cell.length_a   1.000
_cell.length_b   1.000
_cell.length_c   1.000
_cell.angle_alpha   90.00
_cell.angle_beta   90.00
_cell.angle_gamma   90.00
#
_symmetry.space_group_name_H-M   'P 1'
#
loop_
_entity.id
_entity.type
_entity.pdbx_description
1 polymer ?
#
loop_
_entity_poly.entity_id
_entity_poly.type
_entity_poly.pdbx_seq_one_letter_code
_entity_poly.pdbx_strand_id
1 'polypeptide(L)'
;MGPSISEALVVLTEVDRLTKDAQHALRRTMELYTGTCRLILVCNSTSKLIPAIKSRCLAVRVPAPTIDEICSVLQYVCHKESLTIPDTLAKRIAEKSERNHLRKAILLCEACRVQQ
;
A
#
# COMPACT_ATOMS: atom_id res chain seq x y z
N MET A 1 -29.94 5.15 21.28
CA MET A 1 -29.30 3.83 21.04
C MET A 1 -29.25 3.63 19.53
N GLY A 2 -28.14 4.01 18.89
CA GLY A 2 -27.92 3.74 17.46
C GLY A 2 -27.53 2.28 17.26
N PRO A 3 -27.85 1.66 16.12
CA PRO A 3 -27.71 0.23 15.94
C PRO A 3 -26.21 -0.15 16.01
N SER A 4 -25.88 -1.10 16.87
CA SER A 4 -24.61 -1.81 16.89
C SER A 4 -24.55 -2.74 15.69
N ILE A 5 -24.35 -2.16 14.49
CA ILE A 5 -24.14 -2.93 13.26
C ILE A 5 -22.67 -3.33 13.26
N SER A 6 -22.39 -4.62 13.47
CA SER A 6 -21.09 -5.20 13.16
C SER A 6 -20.93 -5.25 11.64
N GLU A 7 -20.62 -4.13 11.02
CA GLU A 7 -20.29 -4.08 9.59
C GLU A 7 -19.03 -4.93 9.36
N ALA A 8 -19.13 -5.92 8.47
CA ALA A 8 -17.96 -6.72 8.09
C ALA A 8 -17.03 -5.87 7.21
N LEU A 9 -15.76 -5.76 7.57
CA LEU A 9 -14.75 -5.11 6.74
C LEU A 9 -14.01 -6.17 5.93
N VAL A 10 -14.07 -6.08 4.60
CA VAL A 10 -13.39 -6.99 3.70
C VAL A 10 -12.30 -6.23 2.94
N VAL A 11 -11.05 -6.65 3.10
CA VAL A 11 -9.90 -6.09 2.38
C VAL A 11 -9.50 -7.05 1.27
N LEU A 12 -9.58 -6.58 0.03
CA LEU A 12 -9.15 -7.33 -1.15
C LEU A 12 -7.89 -6.70 -1.71
N THR A 13 -6.82 -7.49 -1.73
CA THR A 13 -5.53 -7.09 -2.28
C THR A 13 -5.37 -7.57 -3.72
N GLU A 14 -4.59 -6.83 -4.51
CA GLU A 14 -4.26 -7.19 -5.89
C GLU A 14 -5.49 -7.35 -6.82
N VAL A 15 -6.52 -6.50 -6.61
CA VAL A 15 -7.76 -6.52 -7.42
C VAL A 15 -7.49 -6.33 -8.92
N ASP A 16 -6.37 -5.69 -9.27
CA ASP A 16 -5.92 -5.51 -10.65
C ASP A 16 -5.43 -6.81 -11.33
N ARG A 17 -5.22 -7.89 -10.57
CA ARG A 17 -4.94 -9.24 -11.10
C ARG A 17 -6.19 -10.05 -11.40
N LEU A 18 -7.36 -9.61 -10.92
CA LEU A 18 -8.62 -10.31 -11.21
C LEU A 18 -9.00 -10.18 -12.68
N THR A 19 -9.54 -11.27 -13.24
CA THR A 19 -10.14 -11.28 -14.57
C THR A 19 -11.33 -10.33 -14.62
N LYS A 20 -11.68 -9.86 -15.83
CA LYS A 20 -12.83 -8.94 -16.00
C LYS A 20 -14.13 -9.54 -15.48
N ASP A 21 -14.36 -10.83 -15.71
CA ASP A 21 -15.56 -11.53 -15.23
C ASP A 21 -15.61 -11.59 -13.71
N ALA A 22 -14.47 -11.84 -13.04
CA ALA A 22 -14.37 -11.80 -11.59
C ALA A 22 -14.63 -10.39 -11.05
N GLN A 23 -14.15 -9.34 -11.71
CA GLN A 23 -14.46 -7.95 -11.35
C GLN A 23 -15.95 -7.63 -11.53
N HIS A 24 -16.60 -8.17 -12.57
CA HIS A 24 -18.05 -8.03 -12.76
C HIS A 24 -18.85 -8.76 -11.68
N ALA A 25 -18.42 -9.95 -11.26
CA ALA A 25 -19.02 -10.66 -10.13
C ALA A 25 -18.83 -9.89 -8.83
N LEU A 26 -17.62 -9.38 -8.58
CA LEU A 26 -17.31 -8.55 -7.41
C LEU A 26 -18.25 -7.34 -7.33
N ARG A 27 -18.44 -6.64 -8.46
CA ARG A 27 -19.36 -5.49 -8.53
C ARG A 27 -20.77 -5.86 -8.07
N ARG A 28 -21.30 -7.02 -8.48
CA ARG A 28 -22.64 -7.49 -8.05
C ARG A 28 -22.68 -7.71 -6.53
N THR A 29 -21.65 -8.36 -5.99
CA THR A 29 -21.52 -8.60 -4.55
C THR A 29 -21.42 -7.29 -3.75
N MET A 30 -20.64 -6.33 -4.24
CA MET A 30 -20.54 -5.00 -3.64
C MET A 30 -21.90 -4.30 -3.58
N GLU A 31 -22.69 -4.35 -4.66
CA GLU A 31 -24.02 -3.75 -4.71
C GLU A 31 -25.00 -4.44 -3.73
N LEU A 32 -24.99 -5.78 -3.67
CA LEU A 32 -25.87 -6.58 -2.80
C LEU A 32 -25.63 -6.35 -1.30
N TYR A 33 -24.37 -6.16 -0.90
CA TYR A 33 -23.98 -6.10 0.52
C TYR A 33 -23.57 -4.70 1.00
N THR A 34 -23.97 -3.63 0.29
CA THR A 34 -23.60 -2.24 0.63
C THR A 34 -23.98 -1.83 2.06
N GLY A 35 -25.06 -2.40 2.62
CA GLY A 35 -25.56 -2.06 3.96
C GLY A 35 -24.96 -2.87 5.11
N THR A 36 -24.22 -3.94 4.83
CA THR A 36 -23.72 -4.87 5.86
C THR A 36 -22.21 -5.10 5.78
N CYS A 37 -21.59 -4.77 4.65
CA CYS A 37 -20.17 -5.00 4.40
C CYS A 37 -19.50 -3.77 3.78
N ARG A 38 -18.38 -3.35 4.36
CA ARG A 38 -17.49 -2.33 3.77
C ARG A 38 -16.33 -3.03 3.07
N LEU A 39 -16.07 -2.66 1.82
CA LEU A 39 -14.97 -3.21 1.04
C LEU A 39 -13.84 -2.20 0.86
N ILE A 40 -12.61 -2.65 1.10
CA ILE A 40 -11.38 -1.92 0.78
C ILE A 40 -10.68 -2.67 -0.36
N LEU A 41 -10.55 -2.01 -1.51
CA LEU A 41 -9.91 -2.58 -2.69
C LEU A 41 -8.52 -1.98 -2.86
N VAL A 42 -7.49 -2.81 -2.73
CA VAL A 42 -6.10 -2.41 -2.93
C VAL A 42 -5.64 -2.86 -4.33
N CYS A 43 -5.15 -1.91 -5.12
CA CYS A 43 -4.67 -2.16 -6.47
C CYS A 43 -3.45 -1.29 -6.79
N ASN A 44 -2.53 -1.83 -7.59
CA ASN A 44 -1.33 -1.09 -8.00
C ASN A 44 -1.55 -0.29 -9.29
N SER A 45 -2.58 -0.62 -10.07
CA SER A 45 -2.85 0.01 -11.36
C SER A 45 -4.35 0.18 -11.55
N THR A 46 -4.83 1.41 -11.38
CA THR A 46 -6.26 1.72 -11.55
C THR A 46 -6.72 1.49 -12.99
N SER A 47 -5.86 1.58 -14.00
CA SER A 47 -6.19 1.34 -15.41
C SER A 47 -6.77 -0.05 -15.69
N LYS A 48 -6.43 -1.05 -14.88
CA LYS A 48 -6.91 -2.44 -15.03
C LYS A 48 -8.28 -2.68 -14.40
N LEU A 49 -8.80 -1.72 -13.62
CA LEU A 49 -10.14 -1.84 -13.02
C LEU A 49 -11.23 -1.41 -13.97
N ILE A 50 -12.33 -2.17 -13.96
CA ILE A 50 -13.56 -1.80 -14.67
C ILE A 50 -14.11 -0.45 -14.16
N PRO A 51 -14.65 0.41 -15.04
CA PRO A 51 -15.22 1.71 -14.66
C PRO A 51 -16.31 1.60 -13.58
N ALA A 52 -17.07 0.49 -13.58
CA ALA A 52 -18.14 0.27 -12.62
C ALA A 52 -17.67 0.21 -11.16
N ILE A 53 -16.48 -0.34 -10.90
CA ILE A 53 -15.90 -0.36 -9.55
C ILE A 53 -15.41 1.04 -9.17
N LYS A 54 -14.73 1.73 -10.09
CA LYS A 54 -14.20 3.09 -9.87
C LYS A 54 -15.31 4.08 -9.52
N SER A 55 -16.45 3.99 -10.19
CA SER A 55 -17.59 4.88 -9.93
C SER A 55 -18.25 4.66 -8.56
N ARG A 56 -18.04 3.49 -7.93
CA ARG A 56 -18.66 3.11 -6.65
C ARG A 56 -17.72 3.24 -5.46
N CYS A 57 -16.42 3.39 -5.70
CA CYS A 57 -15.40 3.45 -4.66
C CYS A 57 -14.83 4.85 -4.55
N LEU A 58 -14.47 5.24 -3.32
CA LEU A 58 -13.61 6.41 -3.11
C LEU A 58 -12.19 6.06 -3.55
N ALA A 59 -11.69 6.73 -4.60
CA ALA A 59 -10.34 6.53 -5.09
C ALA A 59 -9.33 7.26 -4.21
N VAL A 60 -8.68 6.52 -3.30
CA VAL A 60 -7.55 7.03 -2.50
C VAL A 60 -6.25 6.71 -3.23
N ARG A 61 -5.54 7.75 -3.70
CA ARG A 61 -4.23 7.58 -4.35
C ARG A 61 -3.12 7.77 -3.33
N VAL A 62 -2.32 6.72 -3.12
CA VAL A 62 -1.09 6.79 -2.33
C VAL A 62 0.08 6.96 -3.30
N PRO A 63 0.71 8.15 -3.39
CA PRO A 63 1.90 8.33 -4.22
C PRO A 63 3.09 7.59 -3.63
N ALA A 64 4.08 7.29 -4.47
CA ALA A 64 5.37 6.84 -3.97
C ALA A 64 6.02 7.98 -3.17
N PRO A 65 6.68 7.67 -2.03
CA PRO A 65 7.34 8.68 -1.22
C PRO A 65 8.49 9.33 -2.00
N THR A 66 8.89 10.51 -1.56
CA THR A 66 10.08 11.20 -2.04
C THR A 66 11.35 10.58 -1.44
N ILE A 67 12.51 10.87 -2.05
CA ILE A 67 13.80 10.41 -1.53
C ILE A 67 14.03 10.93 -0.11
N ASP A 68 13.69 12.20 0.14
CA ASP A 68 13.86 12.83 1.45
C ASP A 68 12.96 12.19 2.52
N GLU A 69 11.71 11.83 2.17
CA GLU A 69 10.82 11.07 3.05
C GLU A 69 11.38 9.67 3.35
N ILE A 70 11.94 8.98 2.34
CA ILE A 70 12.57 7.68 2.54
C ILE A 70 13.77 7.82 3.49
N CYS A 71 14.64 8.82 3.28
CA CYS A 71 15.78 9.07 4.15
C CYS A 71 15.34 9.36 5.59
N SER A 72 14.29 10.16 5.77
CA SER A 72 13.74 10.48 7.09
C SER A 72 13.21 9.22 7.81
N VAL A 73 12.52 8.33 7.09
CA VAL A 73 12.04 7.06 7.64
C VAL A 73 13.20 6.12 7.97
N LEU A 74 14.22 6.04 7.11
CA LEU A 74 15.41 5.23 7.37
C LEU A 74 16.13 5.71 8.63
N GLN A 75 16.39 7.01 8.77
CA GLN A 75 16.99 7.60 9.98
C GLN A 75 16.16 7.30 11.22
N TYR A 76 14.83 7.41 11.13
CA TYR A 76 13.93 7.08 12.25
C TYR A 76 14.01 5.61 12.66
N VAL A 77 14.02 4.68 11.70
CA VAL A 77 14.15 3.24 11.97
C VAL A 77 15.51 2.94 12.61
N CYS A 78 16.59 3.54 12.09
CA CYS A 78 17.93 3.34 12.63
C CYS A 78 18.09 3.91 14.03
N HIS A 79 17.52 5.08 14.29
CA HIS A 79 17.50 5.65 15.64
C HIS A 79 16.81 4.74 16.64
N LYS A 80 15.69 4.10 16.26
CA LYS A 80 14.99 3.11 17.10
C LYS A 80 15.80 1.84 17.31
N GLU A 81 16.55 1.40 16.31
CA GLU A 81 17.46 0.25 16.40
C GLU A 81 18.79 0.60 17.11
N SER A 82 18.96 1.83 17.62
CA SER A 82 20.23 2.33 18.20
C SER A 82 21.41 2.29 17.23
N LEU A 83 21.14 2.45 15.93
CA LEU A 83 22.11 2.46 14.85
C LEU A 83 22.30 3.89 14.32
N THR A 84 23.55 4.25 14.04
CA THR A 84 23.88 5.53 13.40
C THR A 84 24.23 5.26 11.94
N ILE A 85 23.40 5.73 11.02
CA ILE A 85 23.65 5.61 9.57
C ILE A 85 24.02 6.99 9.02
N PRO A 86 25.09 7.12 8.22
CA PRO A 86 25.40 8.38 7.57
C PRO A 86 24.37 8.71 6.48
N ASP A 87 24.01 9.98 6.35
CA ASP A 87 23.04 10.49 5.37
C ASP A 87 23.39 10.12 3.93
N THR A 88 24.68 10.00 3.63
CA THR A 88 25.17 9.57 2.32
C THR A 88 24.75 8.14 1.98
N LEU A 89 24.72 7.24 2.98
CA LEU A 89 24.27 5.87 2.80
C LEU A 89 22.74 5.81 2.70
N ALA A 90 22.02 6.59 3.50
CA ALA A 90 20.55 6.68 3.43
C ALA A 90 20.09 7.16 2.03
N LYS A 91 20.75 8.18 1.48
CA LYS A 91 20.49 8.67 0.10
C LYS A 91 20.81 7.61 -0.95
N ARG A 92 21.96 6.94 -0.84
CA ARG A 92 22.32 5.83 -1.74
C ARG A 92 21.31 4.69 -1.71
N ILE A 93 20.81 4.32 -0.53
CA ILE A 93 19.78 3.27 -0.39
C ILE A 93 18.47 3.73 -1.01
N ALA A 94 18.09 5.00 -0.81
CA ALA A 94 16.89 5.57 -1.42
C ALA A 94 16.98 5.61 -2.95
N GLU A 95 18.11 6.03 -3.52
CA GLU A 95 18.38 6.02 -4.96
C GLU A 95 18.40 4.59 -5.54
N LYS A 96 18.98 3.63 -4.80
CA LYS A 96 19.05 2.22 -5.21
C LYS A 96 17.71 1.49 -5.04
N SER A 97 16.79 2.07 -4.27
CA SER A 97 15.42 1.59 -4.12
C SER A 97 14.59 2.02 -5.31
N GLU A 98 14.82 1.35 -6.45
CA GLU A 98 14.07 1.53 -7.70
C GLU A 98 12.59 1.86 -7.46
N ARG A 99 12.13 2.97 -8.04
CA ARG A 99 10.76 3.53 -7.92
C ARG A 99 10.36 4.04 -6.53
N ASN A 100 11.32 4.49 -5.71
CA ASN A 100 11.05 5.03 -4.37
C ASN A 100 10.27 4.03 -3.50
N HIS A 101 10.57 2.74 -3.66
CA HIS A 101 9.90 1.69 -2.90
C HIS A 101 10.48 1.63 -1.47
N LEU A 102 9.78 2.25 -0.53
CA LEU A 102 10.19 2.29 0.88
C LEU A 102 10.47 0.89 1.47
N ARG A 103 9.65 -0.10 1.14
CA ARG A 103 9.86 -1.49 1.60
C ARG A 103 11.20 -2.06 1.12
N LYS A 104 11.59 -1.77 -0.13
CA LYS A 104 12.90 -2.20 -0.69
C LYS A 104 14.04 -1.45 0.00
N ALA A 105 13.86 -0.16 0.31
CA ALA A 105 14.84 0.64 1.04
C ALA A 105 15.15 0.09 2.43
N ILE A 106 14.11 -0.25 3.20
CA ILE A 106 14.27 -0.83 4.54
C ILE A 106 14.98 -2.19 4.45
N LEU A 107 14.55 -3.06 3.53
CA LEU A 107 15.20 -4.38 3.34
C LEU A 107 16.67 -4.26 2.92
N LEU A 108 17.00 -3.29 2.06
CA LEU A 108 18.40 -3.02 1.68
C LEU A 108 19.21 -2.51 2.89
N CYS A 109 18.61 -1.66 3.70
CA CYS A 109 19.23 -1.17 4.94
C CYS A 109 19.51 -2.33 5.92
N GLU A 110 18.56 -3.24 6.10
CA GLU A 110 18.73 -4.44 6.93
C GLU A 110 19.80 -5.38 6.34
N ALA A 111 19.81 -5.59 5.02
CA ALA A 111 20.81 -6.45 4.38
C ALA A 111 22.23 -5.90 4.53
N CYS A 112 22.42 -4.57 4.42
CA CYS A 112 23.70 -3.92 4.69
C CYS A 112 24.17 -4.11 6.14
N ARG A 113 23.24 -4.26 7.10
CA ARG A 113 23.58 -4.54 8.51
C ARG A 113 24.08 -5.97 8.70
N VAL A 114 23.48 -6.97 8.04
CA VAL A 114 23.82 -8.39 8.21
C VAL A 114 25.20 -8.75 7.64
N GLN A 115 25.73 -7.94 6.72
CA GLN A 115 27.03 -8.16 6.09
C GLN A 115 28.23 -7.58 6.87
N GLN A 116 27.99 -6.94 8.01
CA GLN A 116 29.03 -6.48 8.94
C GLN A 116 29.16 -7.46 10.11
#